data_AF-A0A6V8KQ47-F1
#
_entry.id   AF-A0A6V8KQ47-F1
#
_cell.length_a   1.000
_cell.length_b   1.000
_cell.length_c   1.000
_cell.angle_alpha   90.00
_cell.angle_beta   90.00
_cell.angle_gamma   90.00
#
_symmetry.space_group_name_H-M   'P 1'
#
loop_
_entity.id
_entity.type
_entity.pdbx_description
1 polymer ?
#
loop_
_entity_poly.entity_id
_entity_poly.type
_entity_poly.pdbx_seq_one_letter_code
_entity_poly.pdbx_strand_id
1 'polypeptide(L)'
;MTPSEDRPRGPMLLDTAAVVVAASAAGLTFDRAFAPATLAAVVLPSALVPAIGIAAAAWRAGLAVRIAVHLCSLALLFVLLNDAALALMAMTLPAPPDPALVAVPVGCTWLASAAGTELAWARARGGGLVVLLPAAPVLVYTTLLAPPTRLSPVPYGVLAACAAIQLVRSTVRPGGRVFGSAAGRAAVPLAAAAAVAFAAPPIVGTSARERVDPRDHLPQWGLPQSTVHPVDQVDGWLADPGRILFRARTDRPVRYWRLVALEDFDGTRWSPPVRYTRAGLGVPSPSPPAARAGETVSQVVTVQGLTGPFLPTVDRPVRIGAPVSAVDTRSGVLLTGASVGPGVTYRLTSASASPSGTAKCGDPVGMSSDDPALAVPPDLTGPLGQLAGTGRCTGSFDAFAGELSRRLGDGRHNVSGGPSSGGSVGALAELLRAGGSGTVVEFAAAFALGARAAGVPSRLVIGFEPASAVAGRSTRCTRATCGCGSTCGCRTRAGPRIT
;
A
#
# COMPACT_ATOMS: atom_id res chain seq x y z
N MET A 1 -46.02 49.54 5.22
CA MET A 1 -45.05 48.87 4.32
C MET A 1 -43.66 49.27 4.81
N THR A 2 -43.09 48.45 5.69
CA THR A 2 -41.89 48.77 6.48
C THR A 2 -40.61 48.63 5.64
N PRO A 3 -39.53 49.35 6.02
CA PRO A 3 -38.40 49.62 5.16
C PRO A 3 -37.43 48.44 5.10
N SER A 4 -36.72 48.39 3.99
CA SER A 4 -35.61 47.49 3.68
C SER A 4 -34.59 47.42 4.82
N GLU A 5 -34.58 46.30 5.53
CA GLU A 5 -33.49 45.94 6.43
C GLU A 5 -32.34 45.42 5.58
N ASP A 6 -31.46 46.33 5.14
CA ASP A 6 -30.26 46.02 4.39
C ASP A 6 -29.26 45.34 5.36
N ARG A 7 -29.46 44.04 5.59
CA ARG A 7 -28.52 43.21 6.36
C ARG A 7 -27.11 43.47 5.83
N PRO A 8 -26.10 43.75 6.67
CA PRO A 8 -24.73 43.94 6.20
C PRO A 8 -24.25 42.66 5.49
N ARG A 9 -24.15 42.72 4.15
CA ARG A 9 -23.88 41.57 3.26
C ARG A 9 -22.39 41.25 3.11
N GLY A 10 -21.52 42.23 3.34
CA GLY A 10 -20.06 42.11 3.28
C GLY A 10 -19.45 40.97 4.11
N PRO A 11 -19.83 40.79 5.40
CA PRO A 11 -19.29 39.70 6.20
C PRO A 11 -19.66 38.30 5.67
N MET A 12 -20.87 38.13 5.11
CA MET A 12 -21.35 36.83 4.60
C MET A 12 -20.61 36.38 3.34
N LEU A 13 -20.31 37.30 2.42
CA LEU A 13 -19.55 36.98 1.21
C LEU A 13 -18.10 36.58 1.53
N LEU A 14 -17.47 37.27 2.48
CA LEU A 14 -16.12 36.95 2.93
C LEU A 14 -16.08 35.61 3.68
N ASP A 15 -17.11 35.29 4.48
CA ASP A 15 -17.21 33.99 5.15
C ASP A 15 -17.46 32.87 4.13
N THR A 16 -18.25 33.11 3.09
CA THR A 16 -18.46 32.15 1.98
C THR A 16 -17.16 31.93 1.20
N ALA A 17 -16.38 32.98 0.93
CA ALA A 17 -15.07 32.84 0.30
C ALA A 17 -14.10 32.02 1.16
N ALA A 18 -14.08 32.25 2.48
CA ALA A 18 -13.26 31.47 3.42
C ALA A 18 -13.68 29.99 3.44
N VAL A 19 -14.98 29.69 3.37
CA VAL A 19 -15.50 28.32 3.27
C VAL A 19 -15.05 27.65 2.00
N VAL A 20 -15.18 28.31 0.84
CA VAL A 20 -14.77 27.73 -0.44
C VAL A 20 -13.27 27.41 -0.40
N VAL A 21 -12.43 28.32 0.10
CA VAL A 21 -10.99 28.09 0.20
C VAL A 21 -10.67 26.96 1.17
N ALA A 22 -11.29 26.92 2.35
CA ALA A 22 -11.05 25.87 3.33
C ALA A 22 -11.55 24.50 2.86
N ALA A 23 -12.76 24.41 2.29
CA ALA A 23 -13.28 23.18 1.71
C ALA A 23 -12.40 22.67 0.56
N SER A 24 -11.95 23.58 -0.33
CA SER A 24 -11.01 23.22 -1.42
C SER A 24 -9.69 22.71 -0.86
N ALA A 25 -9.10 23.40 0.11
CA ALA A 25 -7.84 23.00 0.72
C ALA A 25 -7.96 21.66 1.44
N ALA A 26 -9.07 21.41 2.14
CA ALA A 26 -9.36 20.12 2.75
C ALA A 26 -9.53 19.01 1.69
N GLY A 27 -10.27 19.27 0.61
CA GLY A 27 -10.39 18.34 -0.52
C GLY A 27 -9.06 18.05 -1.23
N LEU A 28 -8.15 19.02 -1.29
CA LEU A 28 -6.81 18.85 -1.87
C LEU A 28 -5.89 18.01 -0.97
N THR A 29 -6.22 17.77 0.30
CA THR A 29 -5.46 16.82 1.16
C THR A 29 -5.62 15.35 0.74
N PHE A 30 -6.46 15.06 -0.24
CA PHE A 30 -6.55 13.76 -0.91
C PHE A 30 -5.41 13.50 -1.91
N ASP A 31 -4.43 14.41 -2.04
CA ASP A 31 -3.23 14.29 -2.87
C ASP A 31 -2.39 13.03 -2.62
N ARG A 32 -2.60 12.40 -1.45
CA ARG A 32 -2.06 11.06 -1.10
C ARG A 32 -2.66 9.93 -1.92
N ALA A 33 -3.95 10.04 -2.24
CA ALA A 33 -4.72 9.01 -2.91
C ALA A 33 -4.80 9.24 -4.42
N PHE A 34 -4.79 10.48 -4.89
CA PHE A 34 -5.00 10.80 -6.31
C PHE A 34 -3.96 11.77 -6.84
N ALA A 35 -3.80 11.81 -8.17
CA ALA A 35 -2.93 12.77 -8.83
C ALA A 35 -3.41 14.22 -8.57
N PRO A 36 -2.52 15.18 -8.27
CA PRO A 36 -2.91 16.57 -7.96
C PRO A 36 -3.75 17.24 -9.05
N ALA A 37 -3.45 16.98 -10.33
CA ALA A 37 -4.20 17.54 -11.45
C ALA A 37 -5.65 17.02 -11.50
N THR A 38 -5.84 15.71 -11.30
CA THR A 38 -7.17 15.09 -11.23
C THR A 38 -7.97 15.63 -10.06
N LEU A 39 -7.34 15.82 -8.89
CA LEU A 39 -8.00 16.39 -7.72
C LEU A 39 -8.39 17.84 -7.93
N ALA A 40 -7.49 18.70 -8.41
CA ALA A 40 -7.80 20.11 -8.62
C ALA A 40 -8.99 20.30 -9.56
N ALA A 41 -9.08 19.49 -10.62
CA ALA A 41 -10.16 19.54 -11.60
C ALA A 41 -11.55 19.22 -10.99
N VAL A 42 -11.62 18.38 -9.94
CA VAL A 42 -12.90 17.98 -9.32
C VAL A 42 -13.19 18.68 -8.01
N VAL A 43 -12.18 19.00 -7.19
CA VAL A 43 -12.33 19.61 -5.87
C VAL A 43 -12.77 21.07 -5.97
N LEU A 44 -12.17 21.86 -6.87
CA LEU A 44 -12.52 23.27 -7.04
C LEU A 44 -13.99 23.49 -7.43
N PRO A 45 -14.55 22.83 -8.46
CA PRO A 45 -15.97 22.98 -8.76
C PRO A 45 -16.86 22.44 -7.63
N SER A 46 -16.44 21.36 -6.95
CA SER A 46 -17.20 20.79 -5.82
C SER A 46 -17.32 21.74 -4.63
N ALA A 47 -16.33 22.62 -4.42
CA ALA A 47 -16.42 23.67 -3.41
C ALA A 47 -17.27 24.86 -3.89
N LEU A 48 -17.14 25.27 -5.16
CA LEU A 48 -17.78 26.47 -5.71
C LEU A 48 -19.29 26.32 -5.92
N VAL A 49 -19.73 25.21 -6.51
CA VAL A 49 -21.14 24.99 -6.90
C VAL A 49 -22.11 25.10 -5.72
N PRO A 50 -21.94 24.38 -4.59
CA PRO A 50 -22.87 24.50 -3.47
C PRO A 50 -22.82 25.90 -2.82
N ALA A 51 -21.64 26.52 -2.74
CA ALA A 51 -21.49 27.86 -2.18
C ALA A 51 -22.24 28.91 -3.00
N ILE A 52 -22.09 28.89 -4.33
CA ILE A 52 -22.79 29.78 -5.26
C ILE A 52 -24.30 29.48 -5.21
N GLY A 53 -24.71 28.22 -5.21
CA GLY A 53 -26.12 27.83 -5.17
C GLY A 53 -26.83 28.32 -3.91
N ILE A 54 -26.23 28.13 -2.73
CA ILE A 54 -26.78 28.59 -1.45
C ILE A 54 -26.79 30.12 -1.37
N ALA A 55 -25.70 30.79 -1.75
CA ALA A 55 -25.64 32.24 -1.77
C ALA A 55 -26.68 32.83 -2.73
N ALA A 56 -26.80 32.30 -3.95
CA ALA A 56 -27.80 32.77 -4.93
C ALA A 56 -29.24 32.51 -4.46
N ALA A 57 -29.50 31.36 -3.83
CA ALA A 57 -30.81 31.04 -3.26
C ALA A 57 -31.18 32.01 -2.13
N ALA A 58 -30.22 32.39 -1.29
CA ALA A 58 -30.41 33.39 -0.25
C ALA A 58 -30.67 34.80 -0.83
N TRP A 59 -30.11 35.12 -2.00
CA TRP A 59 -30.32 36.41 -2.68
C TRP A 59 -31.69 36.53 -3.34
N ARG A 60 -32.17 35.46 -4.00
CA ARG A 60 -33.40 35.50 -4.82
C ARG A 60 -34.59 34.75 -4.19
N ALA A 61 -34.49 34.36 -2.91
CA ALA A 61 -35.44 33.45 -2.25
C ALA A 61 -35.73 32.17 -3.06
N GLY A 62 -34.70 31.66 -3.76
CA GLY A 62 -34.83 30.54 -4.68
C GLY A 62 -34.86 29.19 -3.97
N LEU A 63 -36.00 28.83 -3.37
CA LEU A 63 -36.19 27.58 -2.64
C LEU A 63 -35.80 26.35 -3.49
N ALA A 64 -36.13 26.36 -4.78
CA ALA A 64 -35.81 25.26 -5.70
C ALA A 64 -34.29 25.01 -5.86
N VAL A 65 -33.48 26.07 -5.93
CA VAL A 65 -32.01 25.97 -6.03
C VAL A 65 -31.44 25.38 -4.74
N ARG A 66 -31.93 25.83 -3.58
CA ARG A 66 -31.50 25.31 -2.29
C ARG A 66 -31.89 23.84 -2.11
N ILE A 67 -33.12 23.47 -2.50
CA ILE A 67 -33.56 22.06 -2.54
C ILE A 67 -32.63 21.23 -3.43
N ALA A 68 -32.31 21.70 -4.64
CA ALA A 68 -31.41 20.97 -5.55
C ALA A 68 -30.02 20.74 -4.94
N VAL A 69 -29.44 21.74 -4.27
CA VAL A 69 -28.15 21.59 -3.57
C VAL A 69 -28.24 20.54 -2.46
N HIS A 70 -29.33 20.52 -1.67
CA HIS A 70 -29.51 19.53 -0.62
C HIS A 70 -29.79 18.12 -1.15
N LEU A 71 -30.56 17.97 -2.24
CA LEU A 71 -30.75 16.69 -2.90
C LEU A 71 -29.42 16.12 -3.42
N CYS A 72 -28.58 16.97 -4.02
CA CYS A 72 -27.23 16.57 -4.44
C CYS A 72 -26.35 16.19 -3.23
N SER A 73 -26.47 16.93 -2.12
CA SER A 73 -25.78 16.61 -0.86
C SER A 73 -26.20 15.25 -0.30
N LEU A 74 -27.50 14.93 -0.33
CA LEU A 74 -28.03 13.63 0.09
C LEU A 74 -27.52 12.50 -0.82
N ALA A 75 -27.48 12.72 -2.14
CA ALA A 75 -26.95 11.75 -3.08
C ALA A 75 -25.46 11.48 -2.84
N LEU A 76 -24.65 12.52 -2.61
CA LEU A 76 -23.22 12.39 -2.30
C LEU A 76 -22.98 11.72 -0.95
N LEU A 77 -23.80 12.05 0.06
CA LEU A 77 -23.77 11.37 1.35
C LEU A 77 -24.08 9.88 1.21
N PHE A 78 -25.08 9.53 0.39
CA PHE A 78 -25.39 8.14 0.08
C PHE A 78 -24.20 7.43 -0.57
N VAL A 79 -23.51 8.05 -1.55
CA VAL A 79 -22.30 7.47 -2.15
C VAL A 79 -21.19 7.25 -1.12
N LEU A 80 -20.96 8.21 -0.23
CA LEU A 80 -19.97 8.10 0.84
C LEU A 80 -20.29 6.98 1.82
N LEU A 81 -21.58 6.75 2.11
CA LEU A 81 -22.07 5.70 2.99
C LEU A 81 -22.12 4.31 2.34
N ASN A 82 -22.26 4.21 1.00
CA ASN A 82 -22.27 2.95 0.25
C ASN A 82 -20.86 2.47 -0.09
N ASP A 83 -20.01 2.27 0.91
CA ASP A 83 -18.69 1.64 0.81
C ASP A 83 -17.58 2.44 0.11
N ALA A 84 -17.84 3.49 -0.67
CA ALA A 84 -16.78 4.18 -1.42
C ALA A 84 -15.66 4.74 -0.52
N ALA A 85 -16.03 5.34 0.62
CA ALA A 85 -15.07 5.82 1.62
C ALA A 85 -14.32 4.66 2.28
N LEU A 86 -15.02 3.61 2.71
CA LEU A 86 -14.39 2.43 3.30
C LEU A 86 -13.44 1.72 2.32
N ALA A 87 -13.83 1.62 1.04
CA ALA A 87 -13.03 1.04 -0.02
C ALA A 87 -11.73 1.81 -0.27
N LEU A 88 -11.78 3.15 -0.22
CA LEU A 88 -10.60 4.00 -0.34
C LEU A 88 -9.65 3.84 0.87
N MET A 89 -10.18 3.65 2.08
CA MET A 89 -9.37 3.34 3.27
C MET A 89 -8.81 1.91 3.22
N ALA A 90 -9.55 0.94 2.69
CA ALA A 90 -9.15 -0.46 2.65
C ALA A 90 -8.19 -0.82 1.51
N MET A 91 -7.79 0.15 0.67
CA MET A 91 -6.94 -0.09 -0.50
C MET A 91 -5.53 0.51 -0.41
N THR A 92 -4.57 -0.07 -1.12
CA THR A 92 -3.25 0.55 -1.26
C THR A 92 -3.33 1.84 -2.09
N LEU A 93 -2.44 2.79 -1.79
CA LEU A 93 -2.39 4.08 -2.48
C LEU A 93 -1.18 4.17 -3.42
N PRO A 94 -1.26 4.96 -4.51
CA PRO A 94 -2.39 5.78 -4.97
C PRO A 94 -3.61 4.97 -5.43
N ALA A 95 -4.81 5.53 -5.40
CA ALA A 95 -6.03 4.93 -5.93
C ALA A 95 -6.12 5.11 -7.47
N PRO A 96 -6.77 4.19 -8.20
CA PRO A 96 -7.11 4.39 -9.59
C PRO A 96 -8.15 5.52 -9.73
N PRO A 97 -8.19 6.21 -10.88
CA PRO A 97 -9.17 7.26 -11.16
C PRO A 97 -10.56 6.69 -11.49
N ASP A 98 -11.07 5.80 -10.62
CA ASP A 98 -12.42 5.23 -10.70
C ASP A 98 -13.44 6.29 -10.26
N PRO A 99 -14.53 6.54 -11.02
CA PRO A 99 -15.58 7.47 -10.65
C PRO A 99 -16.11 7.30 -9.22
N ALA A 100 -16.25 6.06 -8.73
CA ALA A 100 -16.74 5.79 -7.38
C ALA A 100 -15.75 6.27 -6.30
N LEU A 101 -14.45 6.09 -6.54
CA LEU A 101 -13.40 6.55 -5.61
C LEU A 101 -13.21 8.07 -5.68
N VAL A 102 -13.31 8.66 -6.88
CA VAL A 102 -13.23 10.12 -7.09
C VAL A 102 -14.45 10.83 -6.50
N ALA A 103 -15.60 10.17 -6.39
CA ALA A 103 -16.76 10.72 -5.71
C ALA A 103 -16.52 11.01 -4.22
N VAL A 104 -15.55 10.36 -3.56
CA VAL A 104 -15.21 10.59 -2.15
C VAL A 104 -14.66 12.02 -1.91
N PRO A 105 -13.55 12.46 -2.55
CA PRO A 105 -13.08 13.83 -2.38
C PRO A 105 -14.11 14.88 -2.87
N VAL A 106 -14.88 14.57 -3.93
CA VAL A 106 -15.98 15.42 -4.41
C VAL A 106 -17.06 15.60 -3.34
N GLY A 107 -17.58 14.50 -2.79
CA GLY A 107 -18.63 14.49 -1.78
C GLY A 107 -18.19 15.17 -0.49
N CYS A 108 -16.99 14.85 0.01
CA CYS A 108 -16.44 15.49 1.20
C CYS A 108 -16.29 17.01 1.03
N THR A 109 -15.76 17.45 -0.11
CA THR A 109 -15.58 18.87 -0.41
C THR A 109 -16.93 19.59 -0.56
N TRP A 110 -17.87 18.97 -1.29
CA TRP A 110 -19.22 19.50 -1.49
C TRP A 110 -19.95 19.68 -0.17
N LEU A 111 -19.98 18.64 0.68
CA LEU A 111 -20.66 18.67 1.96
C LEU A 111 -20.04 19.70 2.92
N ALA A 112 -18.70 19.78 2.96
CA ALA A 112 -18.00 20.79 3.75
C ALA A 112 -18.35 22.21 3.28
N SER A 113 -18.37 22.44 1.96
CA SER A 113 -18.70 23.74 1.39
C SER A 113 -20.18 24.12 1.60
N ALA A 114 -21.10 23.17 1.37
CA ALA A 114 -22.53 23.37 1.55
C ALA A 114 -22.86 23.69 3.02
N ALA A 115 -22.38 22.86 3.96
CA ALA A 115 -22.61 23.07 5.39
C ALA A 115 -21.94 24.35 5.90
N GLY A 116 -20.71 24.64 5.46
CA GLY A 116 -20.02 25.88 5.82
C GLY A 116 -20.78 27.12 5.33
N THR A 117 -21.26 27.09 4.09
CA THR A 117 -22.04 28.20 3.51
C THR A 117 -23.37 28.37 4.24
N GLU A 118 -24.10 27.28 4.54
CA GLU A 118 -25.31 27.36 5.37
C GLU A 118 -25.03 28.00 6.75
N LEU A 119 -23.92 27.64 7.40
CA LEU A 119 -23.52 28.23 8.68
C LEU A 119 -23.15 29.72 8.57
N ALA A 120 -22.52 30.13 7.46
CA ALA A 120 -22.18 31.53 7.18
C ALA A 120 -23.45 32.38 7.03
N TRP A 121 -24.44 31.86 6.30
CA TRP A 121 -25.68 32.56 5.96
C TRP A 121 -26.72 32.50 7.08
N ALA A 122 -26.73 31.43 7.89
CA ALA A 122 -27.58 31.32 9.08
C ALA A 122 -27.14 32.30 10.20
N ARG A 123 -25.86 32.65 10.27
CA ARG A 123 -25.33 33.56 11.29
C ARG A 123 -25.32 35.01 10.80
N ALA A 124 -26.33 35.77 11.20
CA ALA A 124 -26.47 37.19 10.87
C ALA A 124 -25.32 38.10 11.38
N ARG A 125 -24.42 37.61 12.25
CA ARG A 125 -23.36 38.41 12.91
C ARG A 125 -21.92 37.94 12.62
N GLY A 126 -21.71 37.17 11.55
CA GLY A 126 -20.40 36.63 11.17
C GLY A 126 -20.11 35.31 11.89
N GLY A 127 -19.65 34.30 11.14
CA GLY A 127 -19.56 32.93 11.65
C GLY A 127 -18.21 32.54 12.26
N GLY A 128 -17.17 33.35 12.08
CA GLY A 128 -15.83 33.11 12.64
C GLY A 128 -15.27 31.73 12.28
N LEU A 129 -14.58 31.08 13.23
CA LEU A 129 -14.02 29.72 13.03
C LEU A 129 -15.10 28.65 12.82
N VAL A 130 -16.34 28.86 13.28
CA VAL A 130 -17.39 27.83 13.22
C VAL A 130 -17.75 27.51 11.76
N VAL A 131 -17.57 28.46 10.84
CA VAL A 131 -17.85 28.25 9.41
C VAL A 131 -16.86 27.26 8.79
N LEU A 132 -15.69 27.07 9.38
CA LEU A 132 -14.65 26.14 8.91
C LEU A 132 -14.79 24.74 9.51
N LEU A 133 -15.63 24.57 10.54
CA LEU A 133 -15.82 23.30 11.24
C LEU A 133 -16.19 22.13 10.30
N PRO A 134 -17.02 22.32 9.26
CA PRO A 134 -17.31 21.24 8.30
C PRO A 134 -16.12 20.71 7.50
N ALA A 135 -14.98 21.44 7.45
CA ALA A 135 -13.76 20.95 6.83
C ALA A 135 -12.97 19.98 7.73
N ALA A 136 -13.20 20.00 9.04
CA ALA A 136 -12.45 19.19 10.01
C ALA A 136 -12.59 17.67 9.80
N PRO A 137 -13.82 17.12 9.58
CA PRO A 137 -13.97 15.68 9.31
C PRO A 137 -13.21 15.21 8.07
N VAL A 138 -13.12 16.06 7.05
CA VAL A 138 -12.37 15.78 5.82
C VAL A 138 -10.88 15.60 6.13
N LEU A 139 -10.32 16.46 6.99
CA LEU A 139 -8.93 16.37 7.43
C LEU A 139 -8.67 15.13 8.28
N VAL A 140 -9.58 14.83 9.21
CA VAL A 140 -9.49 13.60 10.01
C VAL A 140 -9.45 12.40 9.07
N TYR A 141 -10.38 12.32 8.11
CA TYR A 141 -10.42 11.23 7.14
C TYR A 141 -9.13 11.11 6.30
N THR A 142 -8.60 12.20 5.76
CA THR A 142 -7.37 12.14 4.94
C THR A 142 -6.12 11.84 5.74
N THR A 143 -6.09 12.16 7.04
CA THR A 143 -5.00 11.73 7.94
C THR A 143 -5.02 10.24 8.21
N LEU A 144 -6.19 9.60 8.19
CA LEU A 144 -6.34 8.14 8.32
C LEU A 144 -5.92 7.39 7.04
N LEU A 145 -5.99 8.02 5.86
CA LEU A 145 -5.66 7.37 4.58
C LEU A 145 -4.19 6.97 4.39
N ALA A 146 -3.23 7.64 5.04
CA ALA A 146 -1.81 7.33 4.87
C ALA A 146 -0.91 7.85 6.01
N PRO A 147 0.24 7.19 6.25
CA PRO A 147 1.27 7.70 7.15
C PRO A 147 1.80 9.09 6.70
N PRO A 148 2.29 9.92 7.63
CA PRO A 148 2.58 11.34 7.41
C PRO A 148 3.75 11.64 6.44
N THR A 149 4.46 10.64 5.93
CA THR A 149 5.70 10.80 5.14
C THR A 149 5.51 11.39 3.73
N ARG A 150 4.27 11.67 3.31
CA ARG A 150 3.92 12.30 2.02
C ARG A 150 2.93 13.46 2.18
N LEU A 151 3.15 14.33 3.16
CA LEU A 151 2.32 15.52 3.34
C LEU A 151 2.78 16.64 2.39
N SER A 152 1.94 17.05 1.44
CA SER A 152 2.09 18.38 0.86
C SER A 152 1.76 19.40 1.95
N PRO A 153 2.68 20.31 2.33
CA PRO A 153 2.40 21.30 3.37
C PRO A 153 1.41 22.38 2.91
N VAL A 154 1.18 22.49 1.59
CA VAL A 154 0.39 23.57 0.97
C VAL A 154 -1.07 23.58 1.44
N PRO A 155 -1.88 22.51 1.29
CA PRO A 155 -3.29 22.54 1.71
C PRO A 155 -3.46 22.81 3.22
N TYR A 156 -2.56 22.26 4.06
CA TYR A 156 -2.57 22.50 5.50
C TYR A 156 -2.21 23.95 5.83
N GLY A 157 -1.23 24.54 5.14
CA GLY A 157 -0.87 25.94 5.28
C GLY A 157 -2.01 26.89 4.89
N VAL A 158 -2.72 26.58 3.80
CA VAL A 158 -3.91 27.35 3.36
C VAL A 158 -5.02 27.29 4.41
N LEU A 159 -5.30 26.11 4.98
CA LEU A 159 -6.29 25.95 6.05
C LEU A 159 -5.91 26.71 7.32
N ALA A 160 -4.65 26.62 7.74
CA ALA A 160 -4.14 27.35 8.89
C ALA A 160 -4.25 28.87 8.69
N ALA A 161 -3.92 29.37 7.49
CA ALA A 161 -4.09 30.77 7.13
C ALA A 161 -5.56 31.20 7.16
N CYS A 162 -6.49 30.41 6.58
CA CYS A 162 -7.92 30.68 6.63
C CYS A 162 -8.46 30.73 8.06
N ALA A 163 -8.05 29.79 8.91
CA ALA A 163 -8.43 29.76 10.33
C ALA A 163 -7.91 30.99 11.09
N ALA A 164 -6.63 31.36 10.87
CA ALA A 164 -6.04 32.55 11.48
C ALA A 164 -6.77 33.84 11.07
N ILE A 165 -7.06 34.00 9.76
CA ILE A 165 -7.81 35.14 9.24
C ILE A 165 -9.20 35.22 9.89
N GLN A 166 -9.92 34.10 9.99
CA GLN A 166 -11.24 34.08 10.60
C GLN A 166 -11.21 34.35 12.11
N LEU A 167 -10.18 33.90 12.83
CA LEU A 167 -10.04 34.21 14.25
C LEU A 167 -9.74 35.70 14.47
N VAL A 168 -8.84 36.28 13.67
CA VAL A 168 -8.57 37.73 13.70
C VAL A 168 -9.85 38.53 13.39
N ARG A 169 -10.61 38.13 12.37
CA ARG A 169 -11.91 38.79 12.05
C ARG A 169 -12.91 38.68 13.19
N SER A 170 -12.99 37.53 13.86
CA SER A 170 -13.93 37.33 14.96
C SER A 170 -13.57 38.13 16.22
N THR A 171 -12.29 38.48 16.38
CA THR A 171 -11.76 39.25 17.53
C THR A 171 -11.74 40.76 17.25
N VAL A 172 -11.57 41.16 15.99
CA VAL A 172 -11.65 42.56 15.53
C VAL A 172 -13.10 42.88 15.13
N ARG A 173 -13.96 43.17 16.12
CA ARG A 173 -15.34 43.64 15.85
C ARG A 173 -15.36 45.11 15.41
N PRO A 174 -16.17 45.51 14.41
CA PRO A 174 -16.38 46.91 14.09
C PRO A 174 -17.16 47.57 15.23
N GLY A 175 -16.54 48.54 15.92
CA GLY A 175 -17.16 49.33 16.99
C GLY A 175 -16.53 49.17 18.38
N GLY A 176 -15.64 48.20 18.60
CA GLY A 176 -14.90 48.04 19.85
C GLY A 176 -13.42 48.41 19.67
N ARG A 177 -12.91 49.37 20.45
CA ARG A 177 -11.47 49.69 20.53
C ARG A 177 -10.71 48.54 21.21
N VAL A 178 -10.54 47.41 20.53
CA VAL A 178 -9.83 46.24 21.06
C VAL A 178 -8.33 46.26 20.72
N PHE A 179 -7.91 47.09 19.76
CA PHE A 179 -6.51 47.25 19.34
C PHE A 179 -5.55 47.80 20.41
N GLY A 180 -6.05 48.20 21.60
CA GLY A 180 -5.23 48.58 22.76
C GLY A 180 -5.27 47.61 23.96
N SER A 181 -6.15 46.60 23.95
CA SER A 181 -6.39 45.74 25.13
C SER A 181 -5.59 44.44 25.10
N ALA A 182 -5.24 43.91 26.28
CA ALA A 182 -4.50 42.65 26.43
C ALA A 182 -5.17 41.44 25.72
N ALA A 183 -6.50 41.49 25.53
CA ALA A 183 -7.27 40.47 24.83
C ALA A 183 -6.94 40.36 23.33
N GLY A 184 -6.64 41.47 22.65
CA GLY A 184 -6.22 41.45 21.24
C GLY A 184 -4.80 40.87 21.05
N ARG A 185 -3.93 41.05 22.06
CA ARG A 185 -2.57 40.47 22.08
C ARG A 185 -2.58 38.97 22.39
N ALA A 186 -3.56 38.48 23.14
CA ALA A 186 -3.74 37.05 23.41
C ALA A 186 -4.45 36.29 22.26
N ALA A 187 -5.21 36.99 21.41
CA ALA A 187 -5.91 36.38 20.27
C ALA A 187 -4.95 35.82 19.20
N VAL A 188 -3.79 36.45 18.99
CA VAL A 188 -2.78 36.03 18.01
C VAL A 188 -2.10 34.70 18.39
N PRO A 189 -1.56 34.52 19.61
CA PRO A 189 -1.01 33.22 20.01
C PRO A 189 -2.08 32.13 20.13
N LEU A 190 -3.33 32.48 20.48
CA LEU A 190 -4.45 31.52 20.47
C LEU A 190 -4.87 31.13 19.05
N ALA A 191 -4.81 32.06 18.09
CA ALA A 191 -4.99 31.78 16.66
C ALA A 191 -3.91 30.86 16.13
N ALA A 192 -2.66 31.13 16.49
CA ALA A 192 -1.54 30.30 16.16
C ALA A 192 -1.69 28.90 16.79
N ALA A 193 -2.07 28.81 18.06
CA ALA A 193 -2.27 27.53 18.75
C ALA A 193 -3.46 26.72 18.19
N ALA A 194 -4.57 27.38 17.83
CA ALA A 194 -5.73 26.72 17.22
C ALA A 194 -5.47 26.31 15.77
N ALA A 195 -4.77 27.13 14.98
CA ALA A 195 -4.32 26.77 13.64
C ALA A 195 -3.31 25.62 13.68
N VAL A 196 -2.39 25.63 14.65
CA VAL A 196 -1.49 24.51 14.94
C VAL A 196 -2.30 23.29 15.37
N ALA A 197 -3.26 23.37 16.30
CA ALA A 197 -4.08 22.24 16.74
C ALA A 197 -4.95 21.65 15.61
N PHE A 198 -5.47 22.48 14.71
CA PHE A 198 -6.25 22.06 13.54
C PHE A 198 -5.37 21.44 12.44
N ALA A 199 -4.10 21.86 12.35
CA ALA A 199 -3.09 21.32 11.44
C ALA A 199 -2.20 20.23 12.08
N ALA A 200 -2.34 19.96 13.38
CA ALA A 200 -1.47 19.10 14.18
C ALA A 200 -1.74 17.59 14.16
N PRO A 201 -2.90 17.05 13.70
CA PRO A 201 -3.06 15.59 13.64
C PRO A 201 -1.94 14.85 12.90
N PRO A 202 -1.25 15.43 11.89
CA PRO A 202 -0.04 14.81 11.33
C PRO A 202 1.30 15.20 12.00
N ILE A 203 1.38 16.23 12.84
CA ILE A 203 2.65 16.83 13.33
C ILE A 203 3.00 16.38 14.75
N VAL A 204 2.02 16.06 15.60
CA VAL A 204 2.30 15.54 16.95
C VAL A 204 2.64 14.05 16.84
N GLY A 205 3.91 13.80 16.51
CA GLY A 205 4.57 12.52 16.62
C GLY A 205 4.58 12.04 18.06
N THR A 206 3.51 11.38 18.47
CA THR A 206 3.58 10.45 19.60
C THR A 206 4.41 9.25 19.14
N SER A 207 5.43 8.95 19.94
CA SER A 207 6.47 7.96 19.70
C SER A 207 5.93 6.60 19.26
N ALA A 208 6.20 6.25 18.00
CA ALA A 208 6.52 4.97 17.34
C ALA A 208 6.36 3.59 18.03
N ARG A 209 5.66 3.43 19.15
CA ARG A 209 5.31 2.11 19.70
C ARG A 209 3.80 1.93 19.59
N GLU A 210 3.43 1.17 18.56
CA GLU A 210 2.09 0.67 18.22
C GLU A 210 1.01 1.75 18.07
N ARG A 211 1.10 2.52 16.99
CA ARG A 211 -0.11 3.15 16.45
C ARG A 211 -0.98 2.04 15.89
N VAL A 212 -2.08 1.72 16.56
CA VAL A 212 -3.16 0.93 15.97
C VAL A 212 -3.66 1.69 14.75
N ASP A 213 -3.39 1.19 13.55
CA ASP A 213 -3.94 1.74 12.32
C ASP A 213 -5.38 1.21 12.18
N PRO A 214 -6.42 2.07 12.17
CA PRO A 214 -7.80 1.61 11.98
C PRO A 214 -8.01 0.77 10.71
N ARG A 215 -7.10 0.92 9.73
CA ARG A 215 -7.12 0.15 8.49
C ARG A 215 -6.77 -1.33 8.69
N ASP A 216 -6.05 -1.67 9.74
CA ASP A 216 -5.73 -3.05 10.09
C ASP A 216 -6.98 -3.84 10.52
N HIS A 217 -8.04 -3.13 10.91
CA HIS A 217 -9.33 -3.70 11.32
C HIS A 217 -10.38 -3.69 10.19
N LEU A 218 -10.06 -3.16 9.01
CA LEU A 218 -10.99 -3.19 7.87
C LEU A 218 -11.03 -4.59 7.25
N PRO A 219 -12.16 -4.97 6.60
CA PRO A 219 -12.27 -6.23 5.89
C PRO A 219 -11.14 -6.39 4.87
N GLN A 220 -10.34 -7.44 5.05
CA GLN A 220 -9.24 -7.78 4.16
C GLN A 220 -9.69 -8.82 3.14
N TRP A 221 -9.01 -8.85 2.00
CA TRP A 221 -9.26 -9.82 0.94
C TRP A 221 -8.68 -11.18 1.36
N GLY A 222 -9.51 -12.21 1.30
CA GLY A 222 -9.08 -13.60 1.46
C GLY A 222 -8.70 -14.24 0.13
N LEU A 223 -8.01 -15.38 0.19
CA LEU A 223 -7.81 -16.22 -1.00
C LEU A 223 -9.14 -16.84 -1.44
N PRO A 224 -9.38 -16.98 -2.75
CA PRO A 224 -10.53 -17.74 -3.25
C PRO A 224 -10.52 -19.17 -2.68
N GLN A 225 -11.69 -19.68 -2.28
CA GLN A 225 -11.83 -20.99 -1.63
C GLN A 225 -11.35 -22.17 -2.50
N SER A 226 -11.37 -22.02 -3.83
CA SER A 226 -10.93 -23.03 -4.79
C SER A 226 -9.46 -22.90 -5.22
N THR A 227 -8.64 -22.22 -4.42
CA THR A 227 -7.22 -22.01 -4.75
C THR A 227 -6.42 -23.27 -4.47
N VAL A 228 -5.91 -23.92 -5.52
CA VAL A 228 -4.96 -25.03 -5.40
C VAL A 228 -3.70 -24.52 -4.70
N HIS A 229 -3.17 -25.32 -3.78
CA HIS A 229 -1.99 -24.95 -3.03
C HIS A 229 -0.79 -24.68 -3.96
N PRO A 230 -0.04 -23.57 -3.77
CA PRO A 230 1.04 -23.22 -4.70
C PRO A 230 2.14 -24.28 -4.80
N VAL A 231 2.42 -25.02 -3.72
CA VAL A 231 3.45 -26.06 -3.72
C VAL A 231 3.03 -27.23 -4.61
N ASP A 232 1.78 -27.68 -4.53
CA ASP A 232 1.24 -28.77 -5.35
C ASP A 232 1.26 -28.40 -6.85
N GLN A 233 1.10 -27.11 -7.17
CA GLN A 233 1.22 -26.62 -8.54
C GLN A 233 2.65 -26.70 -9.09
N VAL A 234 3.68 -26.56 -8.23
CA VAL A 234 5.08 -26.68 -8.63
C VAL A 234 5.36 -28.07 -9.20
N ASP A 235 4.87 -29.12 -8.55
CA ASP A 235 5.06 -30.50 -8.99
C ASP A 235 4.45 -30.71 -10.39
N GLY A 236 3.26 -30.17 -10.62
CA GLY A 236 2.61 -30.18 -11.94
C GLY A 236 3.39 -29.43 -13.02
N TRP A 237 4.02 -28.30 -12.69
CA TRP A 237 4.85 -27.55 -13.65
C TRP A 237 6.19 -28.22 -13.92
N LEU A 238 6.77 -28.90 -12.94
CA LEU A 238 8.03 -29.65 -13.10
C LEU A 238 7.83 -30.94 -13.91
N ALA A 239 6.65 -31.55 -13.85
CA ALA A 239 6.30 -32.71 -14.66
C ALA A 239 6.15 -32.39 -16.16
N ASP A 240 5.77 -31.15 -16.52
CA ASP A 240 5.66 -30.68 -17.92
C ASP A 240 6.39 -29.35 -18.15
N PRO A 241 7.74 -29.37 -18.26
CA PRO A 241 8.56 -28.16 -18.44
C PRO A 241 8.41 -27.52 -19.83
N GLY A 242 7.70 -28.16 -20.77
CA GLY A 242 7.42 -27.61 -22.10
C GLY A 242 6.26 -26.61 -22.11
N ARG A 243 5.40 -26.64 -21.08
CA ARG A 243 4.23 -25.79 -20.97
C ARG A 243 4.60 -24.32 -20.82
N ILE A 244 4.03 -23.47 -21.67
CA ILE A 244 4.18 -22.02 -21.55
C ILE A 244 3.17 -21.49 -20.54
N LEU A 245 3.66 -21.08 -19.37
CA LEU A 245 2.81 -20.54 -18.30
C LEU A 245 2.48 -19.06 -18.52
N PHE A 246 3.48 -18.27 -18.90
CA PHE A 246 3.32 -16.87 -19.27
C PHE A 246 4.47 -16.38 -20.17
N ARG A 247 4.24 -15.25 -20.81
CA ARG A 247 5.25 -14.50 -21.56
C ARG A 247 5.45 -13.15 -20.89
N ALA A 248 6.68 -12.69 -20.79
CA ALA A 248 6.98 -11.40 -20.22
C ALA A 248 7.86 -10.57 -21.13
N ARG A 249 7.71 -9.25 -21.05
CA ARG A 249 8.61 -8.27 -21.64
C ARG A 249 9.09 -7.35 -20.54
N THR A 250 10.40 -7.16 -20.44
CA THR A 250 11.02 -6.27 -19.46
C THR A 250 11.94 -5.28 -20.18
N ASP A 251 12.13 -4.11 -19.57
CA ASP A 251 13.09 -3.11 -20.04
C ASP A 251 14.56 -3.50 -19.77
N ARG A 252 14.79 -4.45 -18.87
CA ARG A 252 16.11 -5.00 -18.51
C ARG A 252 16.10 -6.52 -18.34
N PRO A 253 17.27 -7.20 -18.42
CA PRO A 253 17.36 -8.62 -18.13
C PRO A 253 16.93 -8.94 -16.69
N VAL A 254 16.10 -9.96 -16.52
CA VAL A 254 15.65 -10.43 -15.21
C VAL A 254 15.83 -11.93 -15.13
N ARG A 255 16.32 -12.41 -13.98
CA ARG A 255 16.58 -13.83 -13.76
C ARG A 255 15.42 -14.54 -13.07
N TYR A 256 14.77 -13.90 -12.11
CA TYR A 256 13.76 -14.54 -11.27
C TYR A 256 12.43 -13.80 -11.34
N TRP A 257 11.37 -14.58 -11.56
CA TRP A 257 9.98 -14.15 -11.50
C TRP A 257 9.33 -14.79 -10.28
N ARG A 258 8.94 -13.98 -9.31
CA ARG A 258 8.24 -14.46 -8.13
C ARG A 258 6.76 -14.59 -8.42
N LEU A 259 6.16 -15.70 -8.02
CA LEU A 259 4.71 -15.90 -8.03
C LEU A 259 4.10 -15.64 -6.65
N VAL A 260 4.62 -16.33 -5.64
CA VAL A 260 4.11 -16.26 -4.26
C VAL A 260 5.25 -16.44 -3.26
N ALA A 261 5.12 -15.79 -2.10
CA ALA A 261 5.97 -16.01 -0.94
C ALA A 261 5.14 -16.72 0.13
N LEU A 262 5.65 -17.82 0.67
CA LEU A 262 5.04 -18.59 1.74
C LEU A 262 5.78 -18.26 3.03
N GLU A 263 5.10 -17.58 3.95
CA GLU A 263 5.71 -17.03 5.15
C GLU A 263 5.54 -17.96 6.35
N ASP A 264 4.38 -18.61 6.45
CA ASP A 264 4.02 -19.44 7.58
C ASP A 264 4.33 -20.91 7.32
N PHE A 265 4.88 -21.59 8.33
CA PHE A 265 5.13 -23.02 8.31
C PHE A 265 4.55 -23.65 9.58
N ASP A 266 3.59 -24.55 9.42
CA ASP A 266 2.89 -25.20 10.55
C ASP A 266 3.48 -26.57 10.94
N GLY A 267 4.62 -26.94 10.35
CA GLY A 267 5.24 -28.25 10.52
C GLY A 267 4.81 -29.28 9.48
N THR A 268 3.69 -29.06 8.80
CA THR A 268 3.20 -29.92 7.73
C THR A 268 3.33 -29.27 6.35
N ARG A 269 3.07 -27.97 6.26
CA ARG A 269 3.03 -27.23 5.00
C ARG A 269 3.46 -25.78 5.15
N TRP A 270 4.03 -25.26 4.07
CA TRP A 270 4.25 -23.84 3.89
C TRP A 270 2.99 -23.18 3.34
N SER A 271 2.53 -22.09 3.95
CA SER A 271 1.30 -21.42 3.55
C SER A 271 1.55 -19.96 3.14
N PRO A 272 0.81 -19.46 2.13
CA PRO A 272 0.83 -18.04 1.79
C PRO A 272 0.16 -17.22 2.91
N PRO A 273 0.37 -15.89 2.95
CA PRO A 273 -0.35 -15.05 3.89
C PRO A 273 -1.87 -15.17 3.68
N VAL A 274 -2.62 -15.05 4.78
CA VAL A 274 -4.09 -15.20 4.80
C VAL A 274 -4.84 -13.90 4.52
N ARG A 275 -4.14 -12.76 4.54
CA ARG A 275 -4.73 -11.41 4.52
C ARG A 275 -4.10 -10.58 3.41
N TYR A 276 -4.93 -10.05 2.52
CA TYR A 276 -4.50 -9.20 1.42
C TYR A 276 -5.24 -7.86 1.45
N THR A 277 -4.54 -6.80 1.09
CA THR A 277 -5.12 -5.45 0.98
C THR A 277 -5.66 -5.25 -0.43
N ARG A 278 -6.80 -4.57 -0.59
CA ARG A 278 -7.31 -4.22 -1.92
C ARG A 278 -6.24 -3.43 -2.69
N ALA A 279 -6.01 -3.78 -3.94
CA ALA A 279 -5.01 -3.12 -4.76
C ALA A 279 -5.50 -1.74 -5.25
N GLY A 280 -4.69 -0.71 -5.00
CA GLY A 280 -4.70 0.51 -5.82
C GLY A 280 -3.68 0.43 -6.95
N LEU A 281 -2.96 1.51 -7.17
CA LEU A 281 -1.90 1.65 -8.18
C LEU A 281 -0.50 1.51 -7.60
N GLY A 282 -0.35 1.61 -6.28
CA GLY A 282 0.93 1.54 -5.57
C GLY A 282 0.99 0.40 -4.57
N VAL A 283 2.20 -0.05 -4.26
CA VAL A 283 2.46 -1.02 -3.19
C VAL A 283 3.40 -0.36 -2.17
N PRO A 284 2.94 -0.10 -0.93
CA PRO A 284 3.74 0.54 0.11
C PRO A 284 5.04 -0.23 0.37
N SER A 285 6.14 0.42 0.77
CA SER A 285 7.37 -0.29 1.18
C SER A 285 7.44 -0.41 2.70
N PRO A 286 7.78 -1.58 3.27
CA PRO A 286 7.82 -1.79 4.73
C PRO A 286 9.00 -1.10 5.44
N SER A 287 10.05 -0.70 4.72
CA SER A 287 11.20 0.01 5.30
C SER A 287 11.20 1.49 4.91
N PRO A 288 11.69 2.40 5.79
CA PRO A 288 11.85 3.81 5.45
C PRO A 288 12.70 3.96 4.19
N PRO A 289 12.58 5.08 3.45
CA PRO A 289 13.23 5.30 2.16
C PRO A 289 14.74 5.53 2.32
N ALA A 290 15.45 4.51 2.79
CA ALA A 290 16.91 4.39 2.79
C ALA A 290 17.38 3.31 1.79
N ALA A 291 16.46 2.52 1.23
CA ALA A 291 16.70 1.89 -0.05
C ALA A 291 16.73 3.01 -1.09
N ARG A 292 17.94 3.51 -1.40
CA ARG A 292 18.25 4.28 -2.61
C ARG A 292 17.36 3.78 -3.72
N ALA A 293 16.73 4.69 -4.47
CA ALA A 293 15.96 4.40 -5.68
C ALA A 293 16.52 3.14 -6.38
N GLY A 294 15.93 1.98 -6.05
CA GLY A 294 16.34 0.73 -6.66
C GLY A 294 16.11 0.91 -8.14
N GLU A 295 16.97 0.32 -8.96
CA GLU A 295 16.74 0.35 -10.39
C GLU A 295 15.35 -0.27 -10.65
N THR A 296 14.43 0.55 -11.16
CA THR A 296 13.06 0.11 -11.39
C THR A 296 12.99 -0.68 -12.67
N VAL A 297 12.31 -1.83 -12.66
CA VAL A 297 12.10 -2.68 -13.84
C VAL A 297 10.65 -2.56 -14.30
N SER A 298 10.46 -2.03 -15.51
CA SER A 298 9.15 -2.02 -16.18
C SER A 298 8.89 -3.38 -16.82
N GLN A 299 7.72 -3.96 -16.55
CA GLN A 299 7.36 -5.27 -17.05
C GLN A 299 5.94 -5.33 -17.60
N VAL A 300 5.77 -6.07 -18.68
CA VAL A 300 4.47 -6.43 -19.27
C VAL A 300 4.39 -7.95 -19.31
N VAL A 301 3.39 -8.51 -18.64
CA VAL A 301 3.21 -9.95 -18.53
C VAL A 301 1.90 -10.35 -19.19
N THR A 302 1.94 -11.38 -20.02
CA THR A 302 0.78 -12.00 -20.64
C THR A 302 0.69 -13.46 -20.17
N VAL A 303 -0.37 -13.77 -19.44
CA VAL A 303 -0.64 -15.11 -18.94
C VAL A 303 -1.09 -16.03 -20.07
N GLN A 304 -0.63 -17.28 -20.02
CA GLN A 304 -0.95 -18.33 -20.97
C GLN A 304 -1.52 -19.50 -20.18
N GLY A 305 -0.70 -20.52 -19.89
CA GLY A 305 -1.13 -21.71 -19.15
C GLY A 305 -1.05 -21.60 -17.62
N LEU A 306 -0.69 -20.46 -17.04
CA LEU A 306 -0.65 -20.29 -15.58
C LEU A 306 -2.07 -20.26 -15.00
N THR A 307 -2.31 -21.05 -13.96
CA THR A 307 -3.60 -21.17 -13.27
C THR A 307 -3.53 -20.60 -11.86
N GLY A 308 -4.70 -20.34 -11.27
CA GLY A 308 -4.82 -19.82 -9.91
C GLY A 308 -4.85 -18.29 -9.83
N PRO A 309 -4.91 -17.72 -8.62
CA PRO A 309 -5.12 -16.29 -8.42
C PRO A 309 -3.82 -15.46 -8.33
N PHE A 310 -2.65 -16.12 -8.27
CA PHE A 310 -1.37 -15.43 -8.09
C PHE A 310 -0.82 -14.91 -9.42
N LEU A 311 -0.24 -13.70 -9.40
CA LEU A 311 0.36 -13.09 -10.58
C LEU A 311 1.89 -13.03 -10.48
N PRO A 312 2.63 -13.54 -11.49
CA PRO A 312 4.09 -13.48 -11.49
C PRO A 312 4.61 -12.05 -11.65
N THR A 313 5.61 -11.69 -10.86
CA THR A 313 6.25 -10.38 -10.90
C THR A 313 7.75 -10.48 -10.64
N VAL A 314 8.51 -9.55 -11.18
CA VAL A 314 9.93 -9.39 -10.83
C VAL A 314 10.02 -8.81 -9.42
N ASP A 315 10.74 -9.49 -8.54
CA ASP A 315 11.02 -9.04 -7.17
C ASP A 315 9.79 -8.43 -6.46
N ARG A 316 9.82 -7.13 -6.14
CA ARG A 316 8.74 -6.43 -5.45
C ARG A 316 8.11 -5.34 -6.32
N PRO A 317 6.80 -5.43 -6.63
CA PRO A 317 6.11 -4.38 -7.34
C PRO A 317 6.05 -3.10 -6.49
N VAL A 318 6.18 -1.95 -7.15
CA VAL A 318 5.97 -0.62 -6.57
C VAL A 318 4.83 0.13 -7.26
N ARG A 319 4.57 -0.19 -8.54
CA ARG A 319 3.38 0.23 -9.26
C ARG A 319 2.71 -0.95 -9.93
N ILE A 320 1.39 -0.95 -9.88
CA ILE A 320 0.55 -2.03 -10.40
C ILE A 320 -0.53 -1.46 -11.32
N GLY A 321 -0.93 -2.27 -12.30
CA GLY A 321 -2.05 -2.01 -13.18
C GLY A 321 -3.05 -3.16 -13.14
N ALA A 322 -4.21 -2.97 -13.77
CA ALA A 322 -5.20 -4.01 -13.92
C ALA A 322 -4.59 -5.29 -14.54
N PRO A 323 -5.06 -6.50 -14.17
CA PRO A 323 -6.24 -6.80 -13.35
C PRO A 323 -5.92 -7.12 -11.87
N VAL A 324 -4.81 -6.62 -11.32
CA VAL A 324 -4.45 -6.86 -9.91
C VAL A 324 -5.59 -6.36 -9.00
N SER A 325 -6.11 -7.25 -8.16
CA SER A 325 -7.27 -6.97 -7.28
C SER A 325 -6.86 -6.80 -5.82
N ALA A 326 -5.84 -7.53 -5.38
CA ALA A 326 -5.32 -7.44 -4.02
C ALA A 326 -3.80 -7.66 -3.99
N VAL A 327 -3.16 -7.19 -2.92
CA VAL A 327 -1.72 -7.29 -2.69
C VAL A 327 -1.44 -7.58 -1.22
N ASP A 328 -0.47 -8.43 -0.96
CA ASP A 328 0.14 -8.50 0.37
C ASP A 328 1.17 -7.36 0.49
N THR A 329 0.93 -6.42 1.40
CA THR A 329 1.78 -5.24 1.58
C THR A 329 3.13 -5.58 2.21
N ARG A 330 3.26 -6.72 2.91
CA ARG A 330 4.54 -7.18 3.49
C ARG A 330 5.43 -7.79 2.42
N SER A 331 4.97 -8.85 1.74
CA SER A 331 5.76 -9.53 0.72
C SER A 331 5.73 -8.85 -0.65
N GLY A 332 4.64 -8.19 -1.02
CA GLY A 332 4.38 -7.68 -2.38
C GLY A 332 3.82 -8.74 -3.34
N VAL A 333 3.27 -9.84 -2.82
CA VAL A 333 2.56 -10.85 -3.63
C VAL A 333 1.27 -10.26 -4.19
N LEU A 334 1.01 -10.54 -5.48
CA LEU A 334 -0.12 -10.01 -6.22
C LEU A 334 -1.20 -11.07 -6.42
N LEU A 335 -2.44 -10.68 -6.20
CA LEU A 335 -3.63 -11.50 -6.41
C LEU A 335 -4.60 -10.88 -7.42
N THR A 336 -5.27 -11.75 -8.17
CA THR A 336 -6.50 -11.44 -8.89
C THR A 336 -7.72 -11.93 -8.12
N GLY A 337 -8.85 -11.24 -8.25
CA GLY A 337 -10.11 -11.61 -7.60
C GLY A 337 -10.75 -12.91 -8.12
N ALA A 338 -10.27 -13.41 -9.25
CA ALA A 338 -10.63 -14.70 -9.84
C ALA A 338 -9.38 -15.40 -10.38
N SER A 339 -9.48 -16.68 -10.74
CA SER A 339 -8.39 -17.39 -11.41
C SER A 339 -7.96 -16.67 -12.70
N VAL A 340 -6.65 -16.53 -12.89
CA VAL A 340 -6.11 -15.87 -14.07
C VAL A 340 -6.31 -16.79 -15.28
N GLY A 341 -7.04 -16.31 -16.28
CA GLY A 341 -7.26 -17.02 -17.52
C GLY A 341 -6.17 -16.76 -18.58
N PRO A 342 -6.05 -17.61 -19.60
CA PRO A 342 -5.17 -17.37 -20.73
C PRO A 342 -5.48 -16.04 -21.44
N GLY A 343 -4.44 -15.33 -21.89
CA GLY A 343 -4.54 -14.07 -22.64
C GLY A 343 -4.56 -12.80 -21.79
N VAL A 344 -4.76 -12.92 -20.47
CA VAL A 344 -4.72 -11.77 -19.56
C VAL A 344 -3.36 -11.09 -19.61
N THR A 345 -3.35 -9.79 -19.88
CA THR A 345 -2.13 -8.97 -19.94
C THR A 345 -2.17 -7.86 -18.92
N TYR A 346 -1.06 -7.65 -18.21
CA TYR A 346 -0.94 -6.60 -17.21
C TYR A 346 0.45 -5.98 -17.21
N ARG A 347 0.53 -4.78 -16.64
CA ARG A 347 1.75 -3.98 -16.56
C ARG A 347 2.07 -3.65 -15.12
N LEU A 348 3.33 -3.81 -14.75
CA LEU A 348 3.83 -3.49 -13.42
C LEU A 348 5.14 -2.72 -13.53
N THR A 349 5.52 -2.08 -12.44
CA THR A 349 6.88 -1.59 -12.22
C THR A 349 7.34 -2.14 -10.88
N SER A 350 8.49 -2.79 -10.86
CA SER A 350 9.08 -3.34 -9.64
C SER A 350 10.32 -2.57 -9.25
N ALA A 351 10.55 -2.44 -7.95
CA ALA A 351 11.87 -2.08 -7.45
C ALA A 351 12.70 -3.37 -7.46
N SER A 352 13.79 -3.38 -8.22
CA SER A 352 14.77 -4.46 -8.12
C SER A 352 15.69 -4.13 -6.96
N ALA A 353 15.65 -4.93 -5.90
CA ALA A 353 16.72 -4.94 -4.94
C ALA A 353 17.94 -5.51 -5.65
N SER A 354 18.86 -4.65 -6.10
CA SER A 354 20.23 -5.11 -6.35
C SER A 354 20.71 -5.64 -5.00
N PRO A 355 21.06 -6.94 -4.87
CA PRO A 355 21.71 -7.39 -3.66
C PRO A 355 23.05 -6.66 -3.62
N SER A 356 23.08 -5.51 -2.96
CA SER A 356 24.34 -4.93 -2.52
C SER A 356 24.97 -6.01 -1.67
N GLY A 357 26.16 -6.50 -2.06
CA GLY A 357 26.94 -7.52 -1.33
C GLY A 357 27.43 -7.04 0.05
N THR A 358 26.64 -6.19 0.70
CA THR A 358 26.82 -5.56 2.00
C THR A 358 25.72 -5.99 2.98
N ALA A 359 24.82 -6.92 2.60
CA ALA A 359 23.81 -7.44 3.50
C ALA A 359 24.48 -8.17 4.67
N LYS A 360 24.20 -7.71 5.90
CA LYS A 360 24.78 -8.29 7.11
C LYS A 360 23.75 -9.10 7.87
N CYS A 361 24.19 -10.19 8.48
CA CYS A 361 23.39 -10.89 9.47
C CYS A 361 23.25 -10.02 10.72
N GLY A 362 22.02 -9.92 11.24
CA GLY A 362 21.72 -9.18 12.45
C GLY A 362 21.38 -7.71 12.27
N ASP A 363 21.21 -7.19 11.03
CA ASP A 363 20.50 -5.92 10.82
C ASP A 363 19.04 -6.14 11.24
N PRO A 364 18.60 -5.61 12.40
CA PRO A 364 17.26 -5.83 12.86
C PRO A 364 16.36 -4.89 12.06
N VAL A 365 15.73 -5.41 11.01
CA VAL A 365 14.38 -4.92 10.71
C VAL A 365 13.59 -5.22 11.98
N GLY A 366 12.99 -4.22 12.62
CA GLY A 366 12.40 -4.29 13.98
C GLY A 366 11.33 -5.37 14.16
N MET A 367 11.74 -6.63 14.11
CA MET A 367 10.95 -7.84 14.22
C MET A 367 11.02 -8.30 15.67
N SER A 368 9.88 -8.74 16.19
CA SER A 368 9.79 -9.38 17.50
C SER A 368 10.47 -10.75 17.46
N SER A 369 10.81 -11.29 18.64
CA SER A 369 11.25 -12.68 18.79
C SER A 369 10.22 -13.70 18.27
N ASP A 370 8.96 -13.28 18.18
CA ASP A 370 7.81 -14.13 17.86
C ASP A 370 7.39 -14.00 16.38
N ASP A 371 8.23 -13.40 15.53
CA ASP A 371 7.94 -13.29 14.10
C ASP A 371 7.87 -14.71 13.48
N PRO A 372 6.78 -15.07 12.77
CA PRO A 372 6.67 -16.36 12.08
C PRO A 372 7.83 -16.65 11.12
N ALA A 373 8.48 -15.62 10.59
CA ALA A 373 9.66 -15.75 9.75
C ALA A 373 10.92 -16.25 10.49
N LEU A 374 10.88 -16.38 11.82
CA LEU A 374 11.92 -16.97 12.67
C LEU A 374 11.50 -18.32 13.30
N ALA A 375 10.24 -18.71 13.17
CA ALA A 375 9.71 -19.94 13.78
C ALA A 375 10.32 -21.19 13.14
N VAL A 376 10.79 -22.12 13.99
CA VAL A 376 11.34 -23.43 13.63
C VAL A 376 10.57 -24.51 14.40
N PRO A 377 10.14 -25.62 13.75
CA PRO A 377 9.49 -26.71 14.45
C PRO A 377 10.43 -27.36 15.49
N PRO A 378 9.92 -27.71 16.69
CA PRO A 378 10.72 -28.32 17.75
C PRO A 378 11.54 -29.52 17.26
N ASP A 379 10.91 -30.43 16.52
CA ASP A 379 11.49 -31.69 16.04
C ASP A 379 12.69 -31.51 15.10
N LEU A 380 12.78 -30.37 14.42
CA LEU A 380 13.86 -30.07 13.46
C LEU A 380 14.94 -29.16 14.03
N THR A 381 14.79 -28.67 15.27
CA THR A 381 15.72 -27.69 15.88
C THR A 381 17.17 -28.21 15.90
N GLY A 382 17.38 -29.46 16.31
CA GLY A 382 18.71 -30.08 16.34
C GLY A 382 19.33 -30.25 14.95
N PRO A 383 18.69 -30.99 14.02
CA PRO A 383 19.18 -31.17 12.65
C PRO A 383 19.43 -29.86 11.90
N LEU A 384 18.54 -28.87 12.03
CA LEU A 384 18.69 -27.58 11.36
C LEU A 384 19.77 -26.71 11.99
N GLY A 385 19.95 -26.77 13.32
CA GLY A 385 21.07 -26.11 14.00
C GLY A 385 22.42 -26.68 13.56
N GLN A 386 22.52 -28.00 13.39
CA GLN A 386 23.73 -28.62 12.83
C GLN A 386 23.98 -28.19 11.39
N LEU A 387 22.93 -28.14 10.57
CA LEU A 387 23.02 -27.68 9.18
C LEU A 387 23.49 -26.22 9.09
N ALA A 388 22.87 -25.32 9.86
CA ALA A 388 23.17 -23.90 9.87
C ALA A 388 24.54 -23.56 10.49
N GLY A 389 25.06 -24.45 11.34
CA GLY A 389 26.27 -24.24 12.13
C GLY A 389 25.93 -23.81 13.54
N THR A 390 26.82 -24.11 14.49
CA THR A 390 26.62 -23.76 15.89
C THR A 390 26.62 -22.24 16.07
N GLY A 391 25.45 -21.68 16.39
CA GLY A 391 25.28 -20.27 16.73
C GLY A 391 24.39 -19.49 15.75
N ARG A 392 24.21 -18.20 16.04
CA ARG A 392 23.48 -17.29 15.15
C ARG A 392 24.35 -16.86 13.97
N CYS A 393 23.72 -16.48 12.86
CA CYS A 393 24.45 -15.86 11.77
C CYS A 393 25.07 -14.53 12.23
N THR A 394 26.35 -14.33 11.91
CA THR A 394 27.09 -13.10 12.17
C THR A 394 27.88 -12.71 10.93
N GLY A 395 28.09 -11.40 10.71
CA GLY A 395 28.87 -10.92 9.57
C GLY A 395 28.10 -10.90 8.25
N SER A 396 28.67 -11.45 7.18
CA SER A 396 28.10 -11.39 5.82
C SER A 396 26.97 -12.41 5.63
N PHE A 397 25.80 -11.94 5.19
CA PHE A 397 24.68 -12.82 4.84
C PHE A 397 25.01 -13.73 3.65
N ASP A 398 25.70 -13.22 2.63
CA ASP A 398 26.04 -14.00 1.43
C ASP A 398 26.99 -15.16 1.77
N ALA A 399 27.95 -14.92 2.66
CA ALA A 399 28.88 -15.96 3.11
C ALA A 399 28.16 -17.07 3.89
N PHE A 400 27.25 -16.69 4.79
CA PHE A 400 26.41 -17.63 5.54
C PHE A 400 25.51 -18.45 4.61
N ALA A 401 24.80 -17.77 3.69
CA ALA A 401 23.90 -18.42 2.76
C ALA A 401 24.64 -19.40 1.83
N GLY A 402 25.83 -19.02 1.35
CA GLY A 402 26.68 -19.91 0.55
C GLY A 402 27.12 -21.16 1.31
N GLU A 403 27.55 -21.01 2.57
CA GLU A 403 27.96 -22.13 3.42
C GLU A 403 26.78 -23.05 3.77
N LEU A 404 25.62 -22.47 4.11
CA LEU A 404 24.39 -23.22 4.36
C LEU A 404 23.98 -24.04 3.12
N SER A 405 24.01 -23.42 1.93
CA SER A 405 23.71 -24.11 0.68
C SER A 405 24.71 -25.24 0.40
N ARG A 406 26.00 -25.02 0.68
CA ARG A 406 27.05 -26.03 0.49
C ARG A 406 26.83 -27.24 1.41
N ARG A 407 26.57 -27.02 2.70
CA ARG A 407 26.29 -28.10 3.66
C ARG A 407 24.99 -28.83 3.37
N LEU A 408 23.99 -28.11 2.85
CA LEU A 408 22.74 -28.74 2.47
C LEU A 408 22.94 -29.67 1.28
N GLY A 409 23.73 -29.26 0.27
CA GLY A 409 24.05 -30.08 -0.89
C GLY A 409 25.06 -31.21 -0.63
N ASP A 410 25.81 -31.17 0.47
CA ASP A 410 26.82 -32.17 0.78
C ASP A 410 26.18 -33.52 1.15
N GLY A 411 26.43 -34.55 0.33
CA GLY A 411 25.96 -35.91 0.56
C GLY A 411 24.44 -36.12 0.45
N ARG A 412 23.67 -35.18 -0.11
CA ARG A 412 22.21 -35.30 -0.30
C ARG A 412 21.82 -35.26 -1.77
N HIS A 413 20.71 -35.93 -2.11
CA HIS A 413 20.26 -36.12 -3.49
C HIS A 413 18.96 -35.37 -3.79
N ASN A 414 18.96 -34.59 -4.87
CA ASN A 414 17.75 -33.94 -5.37
C ASN A 414 16.98 -34.86 -6.32
N VAL A 415 15.76 -35.23 -5.93
CA VAL A 415 14.84 -36.01 -6.74
C VAL A 415 14.04 -35.07 -7.62
N SER A 416 14.36 -35.08 -8.92
CA SER A 416 13.66 -34.25 -9.91
C SER A 416 12.38 -34.92 -10.40
N GLY A 417 11.28 -34.16 -10.46
CA GLY A 417 10.01 -34.60 -11.07
C GLY A 417 9.18 -35.59 -10.23
N GLY A 418 9.57 -35.86 -8.99
CA GLY A 418 8.75 -36.61 -8.03
C GLY A 418 7.72 -35.70 -7.33
N PRO A 419 6.64 -36.27 -6.77
CA PRO A 419 5.70 -35.52 -5.95
C PRO A 419 6.40 -35.02 -4.69
N SER A 420 6.24 -33.74 -4.37
CA SER A 420 6.75 -33.14 -3.14
C SER A 420 5.80 -33.43 -1.97
N SER A 421 6.36 -33.47 -0.76
CA SER A 421 5.58 -33.60 0.48
C SER A 421 5.18 -32.24 1.06
N GLY A 422 5.30 -31.17 0.28
CA GLY A 422 5.08 -29.81 0.77
C GLY A 422 6.14 -29.29 1.74
N GLY A 423 7.24 -30.03 1.94
CA GLY A 423 8.25 -29.71 2.97
C GLY A 423 7.82 -30.08 4.39
N SER A 424 7.00 -31.13 4.55
CA SER A 424 6.59 -31.63 5.87
C SER A 424 7.79 -31.99 6.77
N VAL A 425 7.60 -31.92 8.09
CA VAL A 425 8.66 -32.27 9.07
C VAL A 425 9.21 -33.68 8.84
N GLY A 426 8.37 -34.65 8.50
CA GLY A 426 8.82 -36.03 8.23
C GLY A 426 9.74 -36.11 7.00
N ALA A 427 9.39 -35.44 5.90
CA ALA A 427 10.22 -35.43 4.71
C ALA A 427 11.50 -34.60 4.88
N LEU A 428 11.43 -33.51 5.63
CA LEU A 428 12.62 -32.72 6.01
C LEU A 428 13.55 -33.54 6.90
N ALA A 429 13.02 -34.29 7.86
CA ALA A 429 13.80 -35.18 8.70
C ALA A 429 14.54 -36.23 7.86
N GLU A 430 13.88 -36.81 6.85
CA GLU A 430 14.48 -37.77 5.92
C GLU A 430 15.56 -37.13 5.04
N LEU A 431 15.28 -35.96 4.45
CA LEU A 431 16.27 -35.20 3.68
C LEU A 431 17.50 -34.88 4.54
N LEU A 432 17.32 -34.47 5.79
CA LEU A 432 18.41 -34.02 6.66
C LEU A 432 19.32 -35.17 7.15
N ARG A 433 18.89 -36.44 7.03
CA ARG A 433 19.76 -37.60 7.33
C ARG A 433 20.97 -37.63 6.39
N ALA A 434 22.02 -38.32 6.82
CA ALA A 434 23.17 -38.59 5.96
C ALA A 434 22.73 -39.40 4.73
N GLY A 435 23.06 -38.94 3.52
CA GLY A 435 22.61 -39.59 2.29
C GLY A 435 21.18 -39.24 1.85
N GLY A 436 20.47 -38.40 2.61
CA GLY A 436 19.05 -38.13 2.44
C GLY A 436 18.68 -37.62 1.04
N SER A 437 17.44 -37.90 0.64
CA SER A 437 16.89 -37.51 -0.66
C SER A 437 15.65 -36.65 -0.47
N GLY A 438 15.44 -35.67 -1.35
CA GLY A 438 14.25 -34.82 -1.33
C GLY A 438 14.09 -34.07 -2.65
N THR A 439 12.94 -33.47 -2.89
CA THR A 439 12.70 -32.64 -4.08
C THR A 439 13.25 -31.22 -3.88
N VAL A 440 13.21 -30.41 -4.93
CA VAL A 440 13.57 -28.98 -4.85
C VAL A 440 12.78 -28.23 -3.76
N VAL A 441 11.56 -28.67 -3.44
CA VAL A 441 10.72 -28.09 -2.39
C VAL A 441 11.32 -28.38 -1.01
N GLU A 442 11.67 -29.64 -0.72
CA GLU A 442 12.29 -30.00 0.57
C GLU A 442 13.65 -29.32 0.76
N PHE A 443 14.47 -29.22 -0.30
CA PHE A 443 15.73 -28.48 -0.23
C PHE A 443 15.53 -26.99 0.07
N ALA A 444 14.58 -26.35 -0.62
CA ALA A 444 14.28 -24.94 -0.37
C ALA A 444 13.72 -24.71 1.05
N ALA A 445 12.86 -25.61 1.53
CA ALA A 445 12.31 -25.58 2.89
C ALA A 445 13.39 -25.79 3.97
N ALA A 446 14.27 -26.77 3.79
CA ALA A 446 15.39 -27.03 4.70
C ALA A 446 16.35 -25.83 4.77
N PHE A 447 16.65 -25.20 3.63
CA PHE A 447 17.46 -23.99 3.58
C PHE A 447 16.80 -22.84 4.36
N ALA A 448 15.50 -22.58 4.10
CA ALA A 448 14.78 -21.52 4.79
C ALA A 448 14.76 -21.74 6.31
N LEU A 449 14.38 -22.93 6.77
CA LEU A 449 14.34 -23.26 8.20
C LEU A 449 15.73 -23.28 8.84
N GLY A 450 16.78 -23.69 8.10
CA GLY A 450 18.16 -23.57 8.56
C GLY A 450 18.58 -22.13 8.81
N ALA A 451 18.18 -21.21 7.92
CA ALA A 451 18.39 -19.78 8.13
C ALA A 451 17.63 -19.26 9.38
N ARG A 452 16.38 -19.70 9.61
CA ARG A 452 15.61 -19.36 10.81
C ARG A 452 16.29 -19.86 12.09
N ALA A 453 16.82 -21.09 12.07
CA ALA A 453 17.56 -21.66 13.19
C ALA A 453 18.82 -20.84 13.55
N ALA A 454 19.45 -20.20 12.56
CA ALA A 454 20.54 -19.25 12.77
C ALA A 454 20.08 -17.81 13.12
N GLY A 455 18.79 -17.59 13.34
CA GLY A 455 18.22 -16.28 13.67
C GLY A 455 18.08 -15.33 12.49
N VAL A 456 18.09 -15.84 11.26
CA VAL A 456 17.86 -15.04 10.04
C VAL A 456 16.41 -15.22 9.58
N PRO A 457 15.60 -14.15 9.57
CA PRO A 457 14.23 -14.21 9.09
C PRO A 457 14.17 -14.68 7.63
N SER A 458 13.43 -15.74 7.37
CA SER A 458 13.37 -16.36 6.05
C SER A 458 11.97 -16.83 5.70
N ARG A 459 11.71 -17.01 4.40
CA ARG A 459 10.44 -17.48 3.85
C ARG A 459 10.69 -18.26 2.56
N LEU A 460 9.77 -19.14 2.19
CA LEU A 460 9.84 -19.87 0.93
C LEU A 460 9.30 -18.98 -0.19
N VAL A 461 9.93 -19.01 -1.37
CA VAL A 461 9.44 -18.29 -2.56
C VAL A 461 9.29 -19.26 -3.71
N ILE A 462 8.09 -19.26 -4.30
CA ILE A 462 7.78 -20.01 -5.52
C ILE A 462 7.82 -19.04 -6.70
N GLY A 463 8.49 -19.45 -7.77
CA GLY A 463 8.65 -18.61 -8.94
C GLY A 463 9.11 -19.38 -10.18
N PHE A 464 9.61 -18.61 -11.13
CA PHE A 464 10.02 -19.09 -12.44
C PHE A 464 11.35 -18.46 -12.85
N GLU A 465 12.15 -19.26 -13.54
CA GLU A 465 13.33 -18.80 -14.27
C GLU A 465 13.01 -18.84 -15.78
N PRO A 466 13.40 -17.82 -16.54
CA PRO A 466 13.15 -17.81 -17.97
C PRO A 466 13.99 -18.89 -18.69
N ALA A 467 13.35 -19.61 -19.61
CA ALA A 467 14.00 -20.72 -20.33
C ALA A 467 14.94 -20.23 -21.43
N SER A 468 14.68 -19.05 -22.00
CA SER A 468 15.55 -18.40 -22.99
C SER A 468 15.21 -16.91 -23.08
N ALA A 469 16.23 -16.05 -23.09
CA ALA A 469 16.07 -14.66 -23.53
C ALA A 469 16.07 -14.66 -25.07
N VAL A 470 14.92 -14.42 -25.69
CA VAL A 470 14.87 -14.25 -27.15
C VAL A 470 15.41 -12.86 -27.44
N ALA A 471 16.42 -12.75 -28.31
CA ALA A 471 16.95 -11.46 -28.76
C ALA A 471 15.78 -10.61 -29.29
N GLY A 472 15.48 -9.53 -28.56
CA GLY A 472 14.27 -8.72 -28.74
C GLY A 472 13.28 -8.84 -27.57
N ARG A 473 13.63 -8.24 -26.42
CA ARG A 473 12.76 -7.82 -25.28
C ARG A 473 11.63 -8.76 -24.84
N SER A 474 11.68 -10.05 -25.18
CA SER A 474 10.64 -11.02 -24.88
C SER A 474 11.24 -12.27 -24.26
N THR A 475 10.66 -12.64 -23.13
CA THR A 475 11.16 -13.69 -22.27
C THR A 475 10.09 -14.76 -22.16
N ARG A 476 10.48 -16.00 -22.47
CA ARG A 476 9.62 -17.18 -22.33
C ARG A 476 9.97 -17.86 -21.00
N CYS A 477 9.01 -18.00 -20.10
CA CYS A 477 9.19 -18.70 -18.84
C CYS A 477 8.49 -20.05 -18.91
N THR A 478 9.27 -21.13 -18.90
CA THR A 478 8.76 -22.52 -18.95
C THR A 478 9.28 -23.38 -17.80
N ARG A 479 10.22 -22.88 -16.97
CA ARG A 479 10.81 -23.66 -15.87
C ARG A 479 10.39 -23.08 -14.52
N ALA A 480 9.64 -23.86 -13.76
CA ALA A 480 9.37 -23.56 -12.35
C ALA A 480 10.67 -23.72 -11.54
N THR A 481 10.94 -22.78 -10.65
CA THR A 481 12.07 -22.83 -9.73
C THR A 481 11.59 -22.48 -8.32
N CYS A 482 12.00 -23.30 -7.35
CA CYS A 482 11.96 -22.91 -5.94
C CYS A 482 13.38 -22.44 -5.59
N GLY A 483 13.52 -21.23 -5.05
CA GLY A 483 14.82 -20.65 -4.76
C GLY A 483 14.77 -19.73 -3.55
N CYS A 484 15.86 -19.73 -2.78
CA CYS A 484 16.13 -18.74 -1.75
C CYS A 484 17.23 -17.81 -2.29
N GLY A 485 17.05 -16.49 -2.15
CA GLY A 485 17.94 -15.50 -2.77
C GLY A 485 19.35 -15.53 -2.18
N SER A 486 20.30 -16.13 -2.91
CA SER A 486 21.70 -15.68 -3.07
C SER A 486 22.40 -16.59 -4.08
N THR A 487 23.32 -16.01 -4.84
CA THR A 487 24.08 -16.58 -5.95
C THR A 487 24.85 -17.85 -5.60
N CYS A 488 24.74 -18.90 -6.44
CA CYS A 488 25.85 -19.82 -6.66
C CYS A 488 25.73 -20.52 -8.03
N GLY A 489 26.79 -20.41 -8.83
CA GLY A 489 26.88 -21.01 -10.16
C GLY A 489 27.24 -22.49 -10.11
N CYS A 490 26.53 -23.31 -10.88
CA CYS A 490 26.98 -24.65 -11.22
C CYS A 490 27.81 -24.58 -12.51
N ARG A 491 29.11 -24.89 -12.39
CA ARG A 491 29.96 -25.23 -13.54
C ARG A 491 29.41 -26.49 -14.19
N THR A 492 28.79 -26.36 -15.35
CA THR A 492 28.70 -27.48 -16.29
C THR A 492 30.02 -27.57 -17.04
N ARG A 493 30.68 -28.73 -16.92
CA ARG A 493 31.86 -29.09 -17.74
C ARG A 493 31.51 -28.86 -19.21
N ALA A 494 32.31 -28.00 -19.84
CA ALA A 494 32.27 -27.75 -21.26
C ALA A 494 32.91 -28.91 -22.03
N GLY A 495 32.31 -29.24 -23.19
CA GLY A 495 32.97 -29.88 -24.32
C GLY A 495 32.03 -30.76 -25.16
N PRO A 496 32.05 -30.69 -26.51
CA PRO A 496 32.42 -29.57 -27.39
C PRO A 496 31.32 -29.22 -28.43
N ARG A 497 31.41 -27.96 -28.93
CA ARG A 497 31.08 -27.35 -30.25
C ARG A 497 30.00 -28.02 -31.15
N ILE A 498 29.17 -27.27 -31.88
CA ILE A 498 29.53 -26.54 -33.12
C ILE A 498 28.45 -25.51 -33.49
N THR A 499 28.93 -24.36 -33.99
CA THR A 499 28.30 -23.13 -34.54
C THR A 499 27.48 -22.25 -33.60
#